data_AF-A0A502EVK7-F1
#
_entry.id   AF-A0A502EVK7-F1
#
_cell.length_a   1.000
_cell.length_b   1.000
_cell.length_c   1.000
_cell.angle_alpha   90.00
_cell.angle_beta   90.00
_cell.angle_gamma   90.00
#
_symmetry.space_group_name_H-M   'P 1'
#
loop_
_entity.id
_entity.type
_entity.pdbx_description
1 polymer ?
#
loop_
_entity_poly.entity_id
_entity_poly.type
_entity_poly.pdbx_seq_one_letter_code
_entity_poly.pdbx_strand_id
1 'polypeptide(L)'
;MCYFDMKKQIIIENIGVSMDGGTLVLKIRKEESIFYEVEFVQKVVFSSRAPMDRLPGSLVLNEKEVEIRSELEREILSEIRIAEFGMQLEESERDSFKRMILERIEFVESEDYITVARKVGRIK
;
A
#
# COMPACT_ATOMS: atom_id res chain seq x y z
N MET A 1 16.87 -29.08 17.87
CA MET A 1 17.26 -27.68 17.63
C MET A 1 16.26 -27.11 16.65
N CYS A 2 15.21 -26.47 17.16
CA CYS A 2 14.11 -26.00 16.31
C CYS A 2 14.53 -24.67 15.67
N TYR A 3 14.74 -24.70 14.35
CA TYR A 3 14.84 -23.49 13.54
C TYR A 3 13.45 -22.86 13.49
N PHE A 4 13.18 -21.90 14.38
CA PHE A 4 12.08 -20.95 14.19
C PHE A 4 12.52 -19.97 13.11
N ASP A 5 12.22 -20.30 11.85
CA ASP A 5 12.19 -19.30 10.80
C ASP A 5 10.87 -18.53 10.96
N MET A 6 10.80 -17.67 11.98
CA MET A 6 9.77 -16.65 12.06
C MET A 6 10.04 -15.69 10.91
N LYS A 7 9.47 -15.99 9.73
CA LYS A 7 9.21 -14.94 8.74
C LYS A 7 8.59 -13.79 9.51
N LYS A 8 9.32 -12.68 9.59
CA LYS A 8 8.97 -11.49 10.37
C LYS A 8 7.50 -11.17 10.11
N GLN A 9 6.65 -11.41 11.09
CA GLN A 9 5.21 -11.34 10.91
C GLN A 9 4.82 -9.87 10.82
N ILE A 10 4.13 -9.53 9.76
CA ILE A 10 3.66 -8.18 9.49
C ILE A 10 2.16 -8.17 9.72
N ILE A 11 1.71 -7.20 10.50
CA ILE A 11 0.34 -7.10 10.98
C ILE A 11 -0.22 -5.75 10.55
N ILE A 12 -1.32 -5.77 9.80
CA ILE A 12 -2.09 -4.58 9.45
C ILE A 12 -2.99 -4.27 10.66
N GLU A 13 -2.62 -3.24 11.41
CA GLU A 13 -3.33 -2.84 12.63
C GLU A 13 -4.52 -1.93 12.31
N ASN A 14 -4.42 -1.14 11.25
CA ASN A 14 -5.48 -0.21 10.87
C ASN A 14 -5.50 0.03 9.36
N ILE A 15 -6.71 0.25 8.84
CA ILE A 15 -6.97 0.53 7.43
C ILE A 15 -7.80 1.80 7.35
N GLY A 16 -7.22 2.86 6.80
CA GLY A 16 -7.90 4.12 6.53
C GLY A 16 -8.24 4.23 5.04
N VAL A 17 -9.45 4.68 4.74
CA VAL A 17 -9.84 5.09 3.38
C VAL A 17 -10.05 6.59 3.39
N SER A 18 -9.31 7.31 2.55
CA SER A 18 -9.37 8.76 2.47
C SER A 18 -10.64 9.24 1.77
N MET A 19 -11.08 10.45 2.14
CA MET A 19 -12.22 11.15 1.53
C MET A 19 -11.93 11.66 0.11
N ASP A 20 -10.68 11.56 -0.35
CA ASP A 20 -10.30 11.89 -1.73
C ASP A 20 -10.88 10.91 -2.77
N GLY A 21 -11.61 9.88 -2.32
CA GLY A 21 -12.34 8.96 -3.18
C GLY A 21 -11.54 7.73 -3.57
N GLY A 22 -10.35 7.52 -3.00
CA GLY A 22 -9.62 6.31 -3.30
C GLY A 22 -8.25 6.11 -2.66
N THR A 23 -7.72 6.97 -1.81
CA THR A 23 -6.44 6.65 -1.14
C THR A 23 -6.66 5.63 -0.01
N LEU A 24 -5.93 4.53 -0.05
CA LEU A 24 -5.94 3.48 0.99
C LEU A 24 -4.67 3.62 1.81
N VAL A 25 -4.82 3.78 3.13
CA VAL A 25 -3.72 3.94 4.09
C VAL A 25 -3.69 2.73 4.99
N LEU A 26 -2.55 2.05 5.04
CA LEU A 26 -2.31 0.89 5.89
C LEU A 26 -1.33 1.26 6.99
N LYS A 27 -1.75 1.09 8.25
CA LYS A 27 -0.84 1.17 9.39
C LYS A 27 -0.36 -0.22 9.73
N ILE A 28 0.92 -0.43 9.54
CA ILE A 28 1.54 -1.74 9.58
C ILE A 28 2.48 -1.80 10.77
N ARG A 29 2.36 -2.86 11.57
CA ARG A 29 3.31 -3.25 12.59
C ARG A 29 4.16 -4.41 12.09
N LYS A 30 5.47 -4.27 12.18
CA LYS A 30 6.46 -5.31 11.91
C LYS A 30 7.24 -5.58 13.19
N GLU A 31 7.29 -6.84 13.59
CA GLU A 31 7.85 -7.26 14.88
C GLU A 31 7.14 -6.55 16.06
N GLU A 32 7.74 -6.52 17.26
CA GLU A 32 7.10 -5.95 18.46
C GLU A 32 7.06 -4.41 18.48
N SER A 33 7.59 -3.70 17.48
CA SER A 33 7.84 -2.26 17.64
C SER A 33 7.85 -1.39 16.39
N ILE A 34 8.07 -1.94 15.18
CA ILE A 34 8.25 -1.09 14.00
C ILE A 34 6.90 -0.78 13.39
N PHE A 35 6.48 0.47 13.49
CA PHE A 35 5.31 0.98 12.78
C PHE A 35 5.74 1.72 11.51
N TYR A 36 5.11 1.39 10.40
CA TYR A 36 5.22 2.17 9.16
C TYR A 36 3.86 2.26 8.47
N GLU A 37 3.73 3.31 7.68
CA GLU A 37 2.52 3.60 6.92
C GLU A 37 2.77 3.35 5.45
N VAL A 38 1.87 2.60 4.82
CA VAL A 38 1.86 2.41 3.37
C VAL A 38 0.59 2.99 2.80
N GLU A 39 0.72 3.87 1.82
CA GLU A 39 -0.41 4.50 1.15
C GLU A 39 -0.46 4.09 -0.32
N PHE A 40 -1.62 3.60 -0.75
CA PHE A 40 -1.97 3.44 -2.15
C PHE A 40 -2.80 4.65 -2.58
N VAL A 41 -2.13 5.65 -3.16
CA VAL A 41 -2.76 6.90 -3.59
C VAL A 41 -3.75 6.62 -4.73
N GLN A 42 -4.89 7.30 -4.67
CA GLN A 42 -5.97 7.13 -5.65
C GLN A 42 -5.50 7.16 -7.11
N LYS A 43 -6.12 6.31 -7.95
CA LYS A 43 -5.72 6.09 -9.36
C LYS A 43 -6.22 7.20 -10.31
N VAL A 44 -7.22 7.99 -9.90
CA VAL A 44 -7.91 8.96 -10.76
C VAL A 44 -7.16 10.29 -10.79
N VAL A 45 -6.86 10.76 -12.00
CA VAL A 45 -6.29 12.09 -12.23
C VAL A 45 -7.43 13.10 -12.30
N PHE A 46 -7.79 13.72 -11.17
CA PHE A 46 -8.66 14.89 -11.20
C PHE A 46 -7.85 16.11 -11.67
N SER A 47 -8.39 16.85 -12.63
CA SER A 47 -7.74 17.95 -13.36
C SER A 47 -7.47 19.22 -12.54
N SER A 48 -7.44 19.16 -11.21
CA SER A 48 -7.09 20.32 -10.39
C SER A 48 -6.50 19.91 -9.04
N ARG A 49 -5.19 20.16 -8.89
CA ARG A 49 -4.47 20.31 -7.61
C ARG A 49 -4.54 19.10 -6.67
N ALA A 50 -3.94 17.98 -7.08
CA ALA A 50 -3.31 17.12 -6.07
C ALA A 50 -2.14 17.92 -5.44
N PRO A 51 -1.94 17.88 -4.11
CA PRO A 51 -0.70 18.40 -3.52
C PRO A 51 0.49 17.77 -4.25
N MET A 52 1.52 18.56 -4.55
CA MET A 52 2.66 18.13 -5.39
C MET A 52 3.33 16.84 -4.86
N ASP A 53 3.13 16.52 -3.59
CA ASP A 53 3.81 15.43 -2.89
C ASP A 53 3.11 14.07 -3.06
N ARG A 54 1.88 14.02 -3.61
CA ARG A 54 1.11 12.77 -3.76
C ARG A 54 0.45 12.69 -5.12
N LEU A 55 1.22 12.23 -6.10
CA LEU A 55 0.74 12.07 -7.46
C LEU A 55 -0.22 10.86 -7.58
N PRO A 56 -1.27 10.93 -8.42
CA PRO A 56 -2.21 9.84 -8.59
C PRO A 56 -1.52 8.51 -8.92
N GLY A 57 -2.03 7.45 -8.31
CA GLY A 57 -1.53 6.10 -8.43
C GLY A 57 -0.15 5.91 -7.80
N SER A 58 0.29 6.74 -6.85
CA SER A 58 1.56 6.51 -6.14
C SER A 58 1.45 5.43 -5.07
N LEU A 59 2.55 4.69 -4.88
CA LEU A 59 2.80 3.91 -3.67
C LEU A 59 3.71 4.76 -2.76
N VAL A 60 3.28 5.02 -1.53
CA VAL A 60 4.00 5.88 -0.59
C VAL A 60 4.32 5.05 0.66
N LEU A 61 5.56 5.12 1.13
CA LEU A 61 6.03 4.53 2.38
C LEU A 61 6.49 5.66 3.30
N ASN A 62 5.85 5.82 4.47
CA ASN A 62 6.18 6.86 5.44
C ASN A 62 6.35 8.24 4.79
N GLU A 63 5.32 8.70 4.09
CA GLU A 63 5.27 9.99 3.37
C GLU A 63 6.27 10.14 2.20
N LYS A 64 7.04 9.09 1.87
CA LYS A 64 7.96 9.10 0.73
C LYS A 64 7.44 8.21 -0.39
N GLU A 65 7.39 8.76 -1.58
CA GLU A 65 7.05 7.97 -2.77
C GLU A 65 8.07 6.84 -2.97
N VAL A 66 7.56 5.63 -3.20
CA VAL A 66 8.36 4.46 -3.54
C VAL A 66 8.63 4.47 -5.04
N GLU A 67 9.89 4.27 -5.42
CA GLU A 67 10.29 4.21 -6.82
C GLU A 67 9.58 3.07 -7.56
N ILE A 68 9.05 3.40 -8.74
CA ILE A 68 8.29 2.48 -9.58
C ILE A 68 9.16 1.33 -10.06
N ARG A 69 8.68 0.09 -9.90
CA ARG A 69 9.37 -1.15 -10.27
C ARG A 69 10.70 -1.38 -9.53
N SER A 70 10.93 -0.68 -8.43
CA SER A 70 12.10 -0.89 -7.56
C SER A 70 12.01 -2.20 -6.78
N GLU A 71 13.14 -2.63 -6.21
CA GLU A 71 13.17 -3.77 -5.28
C GLU A 71 12.33 -3.50 -4.04
N LEU A 72 12.37 -2.26 -3.52
CA LEU A 72 11.57 -1.82 -2.38
C LEU A 72 10.06 -1.91 -2.66
N GLU A 73 9.59 -1.52 -3.85
CA GLU A 73 8.19 -1.69 -4.27
C GLU A 73 7.77 -3.16 -4.15
N ARG A 74 8.58 -4.08 -4.69
CA ARG A 74 8.27 -5.51 -4.69
C ARG A 74 8.27 -6.10 -3.28
N GLU A 75 9.20 -5.68 -2.43
CA GLU A 75 9.28 -6.13 -1.03
C GLU A 75 8.02 -5.72 -0.27
N ILE A 76 7.64 -4.43 -0.33
CA ILE A 76 6.44 -3.90 0.34
C ILE A 76 5.18 -4.65 -0.11
N LEU A 77 4.99 -4.82 -1.41
CA LEU A 77 3.79 -5.49 -1.94
C LEU A 77 3.74 -6.97 -1.52
N SER A 78 4.88 -7.65 -1.53
CA SER A 78 4.98 -9.06 -1.10
C SER A 78 4.68 -9.22 0.39
N GLU A 79 5.18 -8.31 1.21
CA GLU A 79 4.94 -8.25 2.65
C GLU A 79 3.47 -8.02 2.97
N ILE A 80 2.84 -7.03 2.33
CA ILE A 80 1.41 -6.72 2.54
C ILE A 80 0.52 -7.90 2.10
N ARG A 81 0.89 -8.60 1.01
CA ARG A 81 0.10 -9.72 0.48
C ARG A 81 -0.05 -10.88 1.48
N ILE A 82 0.95 -11.09 2.32
CA ILE A 82 0.96 -12.15 3.34
C ILE A 82 0.69 -11.61 4.75
N ALA A 83 0.45 -10.31 4.90
CA ALA A 83 0.23 -9.68 6.19
C ALA A 83 -1.06 -10.19 6.84
N GLU A 84 -1.01 -10.32 8.16
CA GLU A 84 -2.17 -10.67 8.97
C GLU A 84 -2.93 -9.41 9.40
N PHE A 85 -4.21 -9.55 9.70
CA PHE A 85 -5.01 -8.45 10.24
C PHE A 85 -4.95 -8.46 11.76
N GLY A 86 -4.64 -7.30 12.34
CA GLY A 86 -4.61 -7.10 13.79
C GLY A 86 -5.98 -7.32 14.43
N MET A 87 -5.97 -7.53 15.76
CA MET A 87 -7.20 -7.80 16.53
C MET A 87 -8.17 -6.61 16.55
N GLN A 88 -7.71 -5.41 16.18
CA GLN A 88 -8.52 -4.20 16.13
C GLN A 88 -9.49 -4.15 14.93
N LEU A 89 -9.28 -5.00 13.92
CA LEU A 89 -10.13 -5.08 12.74
C LEU A 89 -11.19 -6.17 12.92
N GLU A 90 -12.46 -5.80 12.76
CA GLU A 90 -13.59 -6.73 12.85
C GLU A 90 -13.44 -7.87 11.86
N GLU A 91 -13.68 -9.10 12.30
CA GLU A 91 -13.51 -10.30 11.49
C GLU A 91 -14.42 -10.31 10.25
N SER A 92 -15.62 -9.74 10.39
CA SER A 92 -16.61 -9.53 9.32
C SER A 92 -16.11 -8.64 8.18
N GLU A 93 -15.18 -7.71 8.46
CA GLU A 93 -14.67 -6.73 7.49
C GLU A 93 -13.36 -7.19 6.82
N ARG A 94 -12.64 -8.15 7.43
CA ARG A 94 -11.32 -8.62 6.96
C ARG A 94 -11.33 -9.09 5.52
N ASP A 95 -12.36 -9.81 5.10
CA ASP A 95 -12.48 -10.27 3.71
C ASP A 95 -12.62 -9.12 2.72
N SER A 96 -13.42 -8.11 3.07
CA SER A 96 -13.60 -6.89 2.27
C SER A 96 -12.30 -6.10 2.18
N PHE A 97 -11.60 -5.93 3.30
CA PHE A 97 -10.30 -5.25 3.34
C PHE A 97 -9.24 -6.01 2.55
N LYS A 98 -9.19 -7.34 2.66
CA LYS A 98 -8.28 -8.18 1.90
C LYS A 98 -8.48 -8.01 0.40
N ARG A 99 -9.73 -8.04 -0.06
CA ARG A 99 -10.05 -7.77 -1.48
C ARG A 99 -9.61 -6.37 -1.90
N MET A 100 -9.93 -5.35 -1.10
CA MET A 100 -9.55 -3.97 -1.39
C MET A 100 -8.03 -3.79 -1.50
N ILE A 101 -7.26 -4.38 -0.59
CA ILE A 101 -5.79 -4.34 -0.62
C ILE A 101 -5.26 -5.04 -1.87
N LEU A 102 -5.77 -6.25 -2.18
CA LEU A 102 -5.34 -7.01 -3.34
C LEU A 102 -5.58 -6.24 -4.65
N GLU A 103 -6.73 -5.59 -4.80
CA GLU A 103 -7.03 -4.72 -5.96
C GLU A 103 -6.07 -3.52 -6.10
N ARG A 104 -5.46 -3.07 -4.99
CA ARG A 104 -4.43 -2.02 -5.03
C ARG A 104 -3.09 -2.59 -5.45
N ILE A 105 -2.70 -3.73 -4.89
CA ILE A 105 -1.47 -4.42 -5.26
C ILE A 105 -1.50 -4.78 -6.75
N GLU A 106 -2.58 -5.40 -7.22
CA GLU A 106 -2.76 -5.78 -8.63
C GLU A 106 -2.64 -4.58 -9.56
N PHE A 107 -3.17 -3.42 -9.15
CA PHE A 107 -2.97 -2.21 -9.92
C PHE A 107 -1.53 -1.75 -9.94
N VAL A 108 -0.84 -1.68 -8.80
CA VAL A 108 0.58 -1.29 -8.77
C VAL A 108 1.41 -2.21 -9.66
N GLU A 109 1.10 -3.51 -9.67
CA GLU A 109 1.77 -4.51 -10.52
C GLU A 109 1.39 -4.44 -12.01
N SER A 110 0.31 -3.75 -12.38
CA SER A 110 -0.20 -3.72 -13.76
C SER A 110 0.50 -2.69 -14.66
N GLU A 111 0.28 -2.82 -15.97
CA GLU A 111 0.70 -1.81 -16.97
C GLU A 111 -0.09 -0.50 -16.87
N ASP A 112 -1.28 -0.52 -16.26
CA ASP A 112 -2.07 0.69 -16.04
C ASP A 112 -1.37 1.63 -15.06
N TYR A 113 -0.66 1.10 -14.06
CA TYR A 113 0.16 1.88 -13.14
C TYR A 113 1.25 2.66 -13.88
N ILE A 114 1.94 2.02 -14.83
CA ILE A 114 2.95 2.66 -15.68
C ILE A 114 2.30 3.74 -16.56
N THR A 115 1.12 3.45 -17.10
CA THR A 115 0.37 4.40 -17.92
C THR A 115 -0.05 5.65 -17.13
N VAL A 116 -0.57 5.47 -15.91
CA VAL A 116 -0.92 6.57 -15.01
C VAL A 116 0.34 7.35 -14.64
N ALA A 117 1.41 6.66 -14.24
CA ALA A 117 2.67 7.28 -13.85
C ALA A 117 3.27 8.16 -14.96
N ARG A 118 3.24 7.71 -16.22
CA ARG A 118 3.64 8.54 -17.38
C ARG A 118 2.76 9.77 -17.56
N LYS A 119 1.43 9.61 -17.45
CA LYS A 119 0.48 10.73 -17.60
C LYS A 119 0.70 11.84 -16.57
N VAL A 120 1.11 11.48 -15.36
CA VAL A 120 1.35 12.43 -14.26
C VAL A 120 2.83 12.78 -14.09
N GLY A 121 3.70 12.38 -15.01
CA GLY A 121 5.11 12.79 -15.05
C GLY A 121 6.04 12.10 -14.06
N ARG A 122 5.63 10.96 -13.46
CA ARG A 122 6.46 10.14 -12.55
C ARG A 122 7.47 9.26 -13.29
N ILE A 123 7.18 8.95 -14.55
CA ILE A 123 8.08 8.25 -15.47
C ILE A 123 8.25 9.15 -16.69
N LYS A 124 9.50 9.34 -17.13
CA LYS A 124 9.85 10.09 -18.34
C LYS A 124 9.80 9.23 -19.59
#